data_AF-A0A442UQI5-F1
#
_entry.id   AF-A0A442UQI5-F1
#
_cell.length_a   1.000
_cell.length_b   1.000
_cell.length_c   1.000
_cell.angle_alpha   90.00
_cell.angle_beta   90.00
_cell.angle_gamma   90.00
#
_symmetry.space_group_name_H-M   'P 1'
#
loop_
_entity.id
_entity.type
_entity.pdbx_description
1 polymer ?
#
loop_
_entity_poly.entity_id
_entity_poly.type
_entity_poly.pdbx_seq_one_letter_code
_entity_poly.pdbx_strand_id
1 'polypeptide(L)'
;MNDQPQIYAPGVWRCPKCRFRLIQANLNARDGTVTARDTPGDHCPNCNSPLWRVTWKDEAEENLQIGEQHVARAVTAEKRVQELLEANNRYLNEARAARDELKALKERILGYRD
;
A
#
# COMPACT_ATOMS: atom_id res chain seq x y z
N MET A 1 -38.43 -4.96 0.50
CA MET A 1 -37.17 -4.24 0.79
C MET A 1 -36.61 -4.86 2.06
N ASN A 2 -35.45 -5.52 1.98
CA ASN A 2 -34.78 -6.06 3.16
C ASN A 2 -34.15 -4.88 3.92
N ASP A 3 -34.86 -4.38 4.92
CA ASP A 3 -34.39 -3.30 5.80
C ASP A 3 -33.51 -3.93 6.89
N GLN A 4 -32.27 -4.27 6.53
CA GLN A 4 -31.30 -4.71 7.53
C GLN A 4 -30.93 -3.53 8.42
N PRO A 5 -30.93 -3.69 9.75
CA PRO A 5 -30.60 -2.59 10.65
C PRO A 5 -29.19 -2.09 10.36
N GLN A 6 -29.03 -0.78 10.28
CA GLN A 6 -27.74 -0.14 10.03
C GLN A 6 -26.84 -0.30 11.27
N ILE A 7 -25.95 -1.30 11.24
CA ILE A 7 -25.03 -1.59 12.35
C ILE A 7 -23.79 -0.71 12.22
N TYR A 8 -23.61 0.19 13.18
CA TYR A 8 -22.46 1.09 13.25
C TYR A 8 -21.22 0.43 13.84
N ALA A 9 -20.06 0.77 13.30
CA ALA A 9 -18.77 0.42 13.88
C ALA A 9 -18.60 1.18 15.22
N PRO A 10 -18.25 0.50 16.33
CA PRO A 10 -18.10 1.14 17.63
C PRO A 10 -16.95 2.15 17.65
N GLY A 11 -17.22 3.38 18.10
CA GLY A 11 -16.21 4.43 18.30
C GLY A 11 -15.62 5.01 17.02
N VAL A 12 -16.13 4.64 15.84
CA VAL A 12 -15.56 5.08 14.56
C VAL A 12 -16.38 6.21 13.93
N TRP A 13 -15.67 7.25 13.53
CA TRP A 13 -16.22 8.43 12.90
C TRP A 13 -15.43 8.84 11.66
N ARG A 14 -16.11 9.40 10.67
CA ARG A 14 -15.48 9.82 9.41
C ARG A 14 -15.95 11.18 8.94
N CYS A 15 -15.02 11.95 8.37
CA CYS A 15 -15.33 13.19 7.68
C CYS A 15 -15.75 12.90 6.24
N PRO A 16 -16.94 13.35 5.80
CA PRO A 16 -17.39 13.13 4.42
C PRO A 16 -16.60 13.95 3.39
N LYS A 17 -15.93 15.04 3.82
CA LYS A 17 -15.21 15.96 2.93
C LYS A 17 -13.77 15.53 2.65
N CYS A 18 -13.00 15.24 3.70
CA CYS A 18 -11.56 14.97 3.58
C CYS A 18 -11.17 13.52 3.91
N ARG A 19 -12.13 12.65 4.19
CA ARG A 19 -11.93 11.24 4.57
C ARG A 19 -11.12 11.03 5.85
N PHE A 20 -10.91 12.06 6.67
CA PHE A 20 -10.33 11.92 8.01
C PHE A 20 -11.13 10.91 8.84
N ARG A 21 -10.42 10.01 9.53
CA ARG A 21 -10.99 8.97 10.38
C ARG A 21 -10.61 9.22 11.84
N LEU A 22 -11.59 9.20 12.72
CA LEU A 22 -11.42 9.35 14.16
C LEU A 22 -11.91 8.07 14.85
N ILE A 23 -11.05 7.49 15.69
CA ILE A 23 -11.40 6.40 16.61
C ILE A 23 -11.48 7.00 18.01
N GLN A 24 -12.62 6.85 18.67
CA GLN A 24 -12.85 7.32 20.03
C GLN A 24 -13.11 6.17 20.98
N ALA A 25 -12.45 6.21 22.13
CA ALA A 25 -12.62 5.25 23.20
C ALA A 25 -12.55 5.94 24.57
N ASN A 26 -13.21 5.34 25.56
CA ASN A 26 -13.12 5.72 26.97
C ASN A 26 -12.21 4.73 27.70
N LEU A 27 -11.24 5.24 28.47
CA LEU A 27 -10.48 4.45 29.44
C LEU A 27 -11.19 4.53 30.79
N ASN A 28 -11.73 3.42 31.26
CA ASN A 28 -12.48 3.35 32.50
C ASN A 28 -11.52 3.24 33.69
N ALA A 29 -11.31 4.33 34.42
CA ALA A 29 -10.36 4.39 35.54
C ALA A 29 -10.67 3.42 36.69
N ARG A 30 -11.92 2.94 36.80
CA ARG A 30 -12.36 2.02 37.84
C ARG A 30 -11.75 0.62 37.72
N ASP A 31 -11.63 0.11 36.49
CA ASP A 31 -11.24 -1.28 36.22
C ASP A 31 -10.21 -1.43 35.09
N GLY A 32 -9.76 -0.32 34.51
CA GLY A 32 -8.78 -0.29 33.43
C GLY A 32 -9.31 -0.75 32.07
N THR A 33 -10.62 -1.03 31.95
CA THR A 33 -11.21 -1.45 30.68
C THR A 33 -11.26 -0.29 29.68
N VAL A 34 -11.26 -0.61 28.38
CA VAL A 34 -11.43 0.35 27.29
C VAL A 34 -12.74 0.06 26.59
N THR A 35 -13.61 1.05 26.48
CA THR A 35 -14.90 0.94 25.78
C THR A 35 -14.98 1.92 24.62
N ALA A 36 -15.72 1.57 23.56
CA ALA A 36 -15.96 2.47 22.45
C ALA A 36 -16.76 3.70 22.91
N ARG A 37 -16.44 4.87 22.36
CA ARG A 37 -17.20 6.10 22.61
C ARG A 37 -18.04 6.48 21.38
N ASP A 38 -19.33 6.25 21.52
CA ASP A 38 -20.33 6.37 20.45
C ASP A 38 -21.12 7.68 20.46
N THR A 39 -20.85 8.55 21.44
CA THR A 39 -21.38 9.91 21.47
C THR A 39 -20.81 10.73 20.32
N PRO A 40 -21.60 11.60 19.64
CA PRO A 40 -21.14 12.50 18.59
C PRO A 40 -19.73 13.04 18.84
N GLY A 41 -18.83 12.69 17.92
CA GLY A 41 -17.49 13.24 17.88
C GLY A 41 -17.52 14.73 17.54
N ASP A 42 -16.42 15.42 17.83
CA ASP A 42 -16.21 16.82 17.50
C ASP A 42 -16.16 17.05 15.98
N HIS A 43 -15.93 18.29 15.53
CA HIS A 43 -15.73 18.57 14.10
C HIS A 43 -14.40 17.98 13.59
N CYS A 44 -14.32 17.74 12.29
CA CYS A 44 -13.10 17.28 11.66
C CYS A 44 -11.96 18.31 11.85
N PRO A 45 -10.80 17.92 12.38
CA PRO A 45 -9.70 18.85 12.63
C PRO A 45 -9.09 19.42 11.34
N ASN A 46 -9.27 18.75 10.20
CA ASN A 46 -8.68 19.17 8.92
C ASN A 46 -9.53 20.21 8.16
N CYS A 47 -10.85 20.21 8.36
CA CYS A 47 -11.75 21.03 7.54
C CYS A 47 -13.01 21.52 8.26
N ASN A 48 -13.05 21.36 9.59
CA ASN A 48 -14.12 21.79 10.48
C ASN A 48 -15.54 21.31 10.08
N SER A 49 -15.64 20.20 9.34
CA SER A 49 -16.92 19.61 8.93
C SER A 49 -17.41 18.60 9.98
N PRO A 50 -18.73 18.44 10.21
CA PRO A 50 -19.24 17.44 11.14
C PRO A 50 -18.78 16.02 10.79
N LEU A 51 -18.42 15.25 11.81
CA LEU A 51 -18.05 13.84 11.67
C LEU A 51 -19.28 12.93 11.74
N TRP A 52 -19.32 11.90 10.90
CA TRP A 52 -20.45 11.01 10.77
C TRP A 52 -20.09 9.61 11.27
N ARG A 53 -21.07 8.90 11.85
CA ARG A 53 -20.90 7.49 12.23
C ARG A 53 -20.66 6.64 10.99
N VAL A 54 -19.77 5.65 11.14
CA VAL A 54 -19.42 4.72 10.07
C VAL A 54 -20.09 3.39 10.33
N THR A 55 -20.66 2.77 9.30
CA THR A 55 -21.23 1.42 9.41
C THR A 55 -20.16 0.35 9.26
N TRP A 56 -20.44 -0.86 9.77
CA TRP A 56 -19.57 -2.01 9.48
C TRP A 56 -19.48 -2.31 7.99
N LYS A 57 -20.53 -2.01 7.22
CA LYS A 57 -20.53 -2.13 5.77
C LYS A 57 -19.55 -1.14 5.12
N ASP A 58 -19.60 0.13 5.52
CA ASP A 58 -18.68 1.15 5.01
C ASP A 58 -17.21 0.79 5.31
N GLU A 59 -16.93 0.30 6.52
CA GLU A 59 -15.60 -0.18 6.91
C GLU A 59 -15.16 -1.39 6.07
N ALA A 60 -16.04 -2.35 5.83
CA ALA A 60 -15.72 -3.53 5.03
C ALA A 60 -15.43 -3.15 3.56
N GLU A 61 -16.25 -2.27 2.98
CA GLU A 61 -16.07 -1.77 1.61
C GLU A 61 -14.78 -0.97 1.46
N GLU A 62 -14.46 -0.09 2.42
CA GLU A 62 -13.19 0.66 2.40
C GLU A 62 -11.98 -0.27 2.55
N ASN A 63 -12.01 -1.21 3.50
CA ASN A 63 -10.89 -2.14 3.70
C ASN A 63 -10.67 -3.04 2.49
N LEU A 64 -11.76 -3.47 1.82
CA LEU A 64 -11.67 -4.20 0.56
C LEU A 64 -10.99 -3.34 -0.52
N GLN A 65 -11.45 -2.11 -0.71
CA GLN A 65 -10.89 -1.19 -1.70
C GLN A 65 -9.40 -0.91 -1.45
N ILE A 66 -9.00 -0.69 -0.20
CA ILE A 66 -7.59 -0.51 0.20
C ILE A 66 -6.79 -1.79 -0.11
N GLY A 67 -7.33 -2.96 0.22
CA GLY A 67 -6.71 -4.25 -0.09
C GLY A 67 -6.47 -4.44 -1.59
N GLU A 68 -7.49 -4.19 -2.41
CA GLU A 68 -7.39 -4.27 -3.88
C GLU A 68 -6.33 -3.31 -4.44
N GLN A 69 -6.27 -2.08 -3.94
CA GLN A 69 -5.24 -1.10 -4.35
C GLN A 69 -3.83 -1.58 -4.00
N HIS A 70 -3.65 -2.16 -2.80
CA HIS A 70 -2.35 -2.69 -2.40
C HIS A 70 -1.93 -3.89 -3.24
N VAL A 71 -2.85 -4.81 -3.54
CA VAL A 71 -2.58 -5.96 -4.41
C VAL A 71 -2.22 -5.49 -5.82
N ALA A 72 -3.01 -4.59 -6.41
CA ALA A 72 -2.74 -4.05 -7.74
C ALA A 72 -1.36 -3.36 -7.82
N ARG A 73 -0.99 -2.59 -6.77
CA ARG A 73 0.33 -1.97 -6.67
C ARG A 73 1.44 -3.02 -6.56
N ALA A 74 1.25 -4.07 -5.77
CA ALA A 74 2.24 -5.14 -5.60
C ALA A 74 2.48 -5.89 -6.91
N VAL A 75 1.41 -6.31 -7.59
CA VAL A 75 1.50 -6.98 -8.91
C VAL A 75 2.25 -6.12 -9.93
N THR A 76 1.95 -4.82 -9.96
CA THR A 76 2.63 -3.88 -10.87
C THR A 76 4.13 -3.77 -10.54
N ALA A 77 4.47 -3.69 -9.26
CA ALA A 77 5.86 -3.60 -8.81
C ALA A 77 6.63 -4.90 -9.10
N GLU A 78 6.03 -6.06 -8.84
CA GLU A 78 6.63 -7.37 -9.12
C GLU A 78 6.91 -7.56 -10.61
N LYS A 79 5.96 -7.19 -11.47
CA LYS A 79 6.18 -7.18 -12.93
C LYS A 79 7.36 -6.28 -13.30
N ARG A 80 7.45 -5.10 -12.71
CA ARG A 80 8.55 -4.17 -13.01
C ARG A 80 9.90 -4.71 -12.56
N VAL A 81 9.96 -5.37 -11.41
CA VAL A 81 11.19 -6.05 -10.93
C VAL A 81 11.61 -7.14 -11.92
N GLN A 82 10.67 -7.96 -12.38
CA GLN A 82 10.95 -9.01 -13.35
C GLN A 82 11.53 -8.45 -14.66
N GLU A 83 10.91 -7.42 -15.22
CA GLU A 83 11.41 -6.75 -16.45
C GLU A 83 12.84 -6.20 -16.27
N LEU A 84 13.13 -5.61 -15.10
CA LEU A 84 14.45 -5.08 -14.79
C LEU A 84 15.48 -6.18 -14.63
N LEU A 85 15.12 -7.31 -14.01
CA LEU A 85 16.00 -8.47 -13.89
C LEU A 85 16.33 -9.06 -15.27
N GLU A 86 15.35 -9.18 -16.15
CA GLU A 86 15.56 -9.64 -17.53
C GLU A 86 16.47 -8.70 -18.31
N ALA A 87 16.25 -7.39 -18.21
CA ALA A 87 17.12 -6.40 -18.85
C ALA A 87 18.56 -6.46 -18.30
N ASN A 88 18.72 -6.55 -16.99
CA ASN A 88 20.03 -6.66 -16.35
C ASN A 88 20.77 -7.92 -16.81
N ASN A 89 20.09 -9.07 -16.86
CA ASN A 89 20.66 -10.31 -17.36
C ASN A 89 21.11 -10.20 -18.83
N ARG A 90 20.33 -9.52 -19.69
CA ARG A 90 20.75 -9.23 -21.07
C ARG A 90 22.04 -8.42 -21.10
N TYR A 91 22.09 -7.31 -20.39
CA TYR A 91 23.29 -6.45 -20.33
C TYR A 91 24.52 -7.18 -19.79
N LEU A 92 24.35 -8.02 -18.76
CA LEU A 92 25.45 -8.82 -18.22
C LEU A 92 25.98 -9.83 -19.23
N ASN A 93 25.10 -10.45 -20.02
CA ASN A 93 25.52 -11.39 -21.06
C ASN A 93 26.23 -10.68 -22.22
N GLU A 94 25.70 -9.54 -22.68
CA GLU A 94 26.34 -8.71 -23.72
C GLU A 94 27.72 -8.23 -23.27
N ALA A 95 27.85 -7.75 -22.02
CA ALA A 95 29.13 -7.31 -21.46
C ALA A 95 30.15 -8.46 -21.35
N ARG A 96 29.70 -9.66 -21.00
CA ARG A 96 30.56 -10.87 -20.97
C ARG A 96 31.04 -11.23 -22.38
N ALA A 97 30.15 -11.24 -23.37
CA ALA A 97 30.50 -11.53 -24.75
C ALA A 97 31.53 -10.52 -25.29
N ALA A 98 31.27 -9.22 -25.12
CA ALA A 98 32.19 -8.16 -25.56
C ALA A 98 33.57 -8.27 -24.89
N ARG A 99 33.62 -8.63 -23.60
CA ARG A 99 34.89 -8.86 -22.89
C ARG A 99 35.65 -10.05 -23.47
N ASP A 100 34.97 -11.14 -23.78
CA ASP A 100 35.60 -12.35 -24.32
C ASP A 100 36.11 -12.11 -25.75
N GLU A 101 35.37 -11.35 -26.57
CA GLU A 101 35.81 -10.87 -27.89
C GLU A 101 37.05 -9.98 -27.78
N LEU A 102 37.07 -9.02 -26.85
CA LEU A 102 38.21 -8.14 -26.61
C LEU A 102 39.45 -8.94 -26.21
N LYS A 103 39.28 -9.97 -25.37
CA LYS A 103 40.36 -10.87 -24.96
C LYS A 103 40.92 -11.63 -26.16
N ALA A 104 40.07 -12.22 -26.99
CA ALA A 104 40.49 -12.95 -28.18
C ALA A 104 41.23 -12.05 -29.19
N LEU A 105 40.74 -10.81 -29.39
CA LEU A 105 41.41 -9.83 -30.24
C LEU A 105 42.80 -9.47 -29.70
N LYS A 106 42.93 -9.26 -28.39
CA LYS A 106 44.21 -8.97 -27.73
C LYS A 106 45.22 -10.11 -27.92
N GLU A 107 44.80 -11.35 -27.70
CA GLU A 107 45.64 -12.53 -27.89
C GLU A 107 46.12 -12.65 -29.34
N ARG A 108 45.21 -12.43 -30.30
CA ARG A 108 45.55 -12.42 -31.73
C ARG A 108 46.58 -11.35 -32.06
N ILE A 109 46.39 -10.10 -31.62
CA ILE A 109 47.34 -8.99 -31.87
C ILE A 109 48.71 -9.29 -31.26
N LEU A 110 48.77 -9.83 -30.04
CA LEU A 110 50.04 -10.17 -29.38
C LEU A 110 50.75 -11.34 -30.07
N GLY A 111 50.02 -12.31 -30.61
CA GLY A 111 50.61 -13.43 -31.35
C GLY A 111 51.14 -13.11 -32.75
N TYR A 112 50.80 -11.95 -33.33
CA TYR A 112 51.38 -11.46 -34.60
C TYR A 112 52.63 -10.59 -34.41
N ARG A 113 53.14 -10.46 -33.17
CA ARG A 113 54.30 -9.62 -32.83
C ARG A 113 55.63 -10.37 -32.72
N ASP A 114 55.63 -11.68 -32.96
CA ASP A 114 56.82 -12.54 -33.13
C ASP A 114 57.10 -12.79 -34.62
#